data_AF-A0A5B0DGN8-F1
#
_entry.id   AF-A0A5B0DGN8-F1
#
_cell.length_a   1.000
_cell.length_b   1.000
_cell.length_c   1.000
_cell.angle_alpha   90.00
_cell.angle_beta   90.00
_cell.angle_gamma   90.00
#
_symmetry.space_group_name_H-M   'P 1'
#
loop_
_entity.id
_entity.type
_entity.pdbx_description
1 polymer ?
#
loop_
_entity_poly.entity_id
_entity_poly.type
_entity_poly.pdbx_seq_one_letter_code
_entity_poly.pdbx_strand_id
1 'polypeptide(L)'
;MSDHERFKLRKQRERERQIRLQVYAEIDRLEKISCDNCRGFLKITASAEDFKCKCAAAVEIRKLTKTLSFERRIPNEMTIEIYHQLKEQKLSDSQIAENADWSLSKFNKWKRENGLVNA
;
A
#
# COMPACT_ATOMS: atom_id res chain seq x y z
N MET A 1 5.68 11.34 -21.70
CA MET A 1 5.28 9.92 -21.81
C MET A 1 4.61 9.65 -23.15
N SER A 2 5.09 8.64 -23.85
CA SER A 2 4.52 8.09 -25.08
C SER A 2 3.31 7.18 -24.80
N ASP A 3 2.48 6.94 -25.81
CA ASP A 3 1.33 6.05 -25.69
C ASP A 3 1.72 4.59 -25.40
N HIS A 4 2.92 4.18 -25.84
CA HIS A 4 3.49 2.88 -25.51
C HIS A 4 3.80 2.74 -24.01
N GLU A 5 4.33 3.78 -23.40
CA GLU A 5 4.61 3.82 -21.95
C GLU A 5 3.30 3.78 -21.14
N ARG A 6 2.28 4.52 -21.59
CA ARG A 6 0.93 4.49 -20.98
C ARG A 6 0.30 3.11 -21.05
N PHE A 7 0.45 2.41 -22.17
CA PHE A 7 -0.07 1.05 -22.34
C PHE A 7 0.62 0.04 -21.43
N LYS A 8 1.95 0.08 -21.33
CA LYS A 8 2.72 -0.77 -20.41
C LYS A 8 2.30 -0.55 -18.96
N LEU A 9 2.16 0.71 -18.56
CA LEU A 9 1.74 1.08 -17.21
C LEU A 9 0.34 0.54 -16.87
N ARG A 10 -0.62 0.62 -17.81
CA ARG A 10 -1.97 0.05 -17.63
C ARG A 10 -1.92 -1.47 -17.42
N LYS A 11 -1.14 -2.20 -18.24
CA LYS A 11 -0.98 -3.65 -18.09
C LYS A 11 -0.33 -4.03 -16.76
N GLN A 12 0.65 -3.26 -16.31
CA GLN A 12 1.30 -3.48 -15.02
C GLN A 12 0.31 -3.29 -13.86
N ARG A 13 -0.46 -2.19 -13.86
CA ARG A 13 -1.47 -1.91 -12.82
C ARG A 13 -2.55 -3.00 -12.73
N GLU A 14 -2.99 -3.53 -13.87
CA GLU A 14 -3.98 -4.62 -13.85
C GLU A 14 -3.38 -5.90 -13.25
N ARG A 15 -2.12 -6.24 -13.55
CA ARG A 15 -1.45 -7.38 -12.93
C ARG A 15 -1.33 -7.22 -11.42
N GLU A 16 -0.89 -6.05 -10.95
CA GLU A 16 -0.79 -5.73 -9.52
C GLU A 16 -2.16 -5.82 -8.83
N ARG A 17 -3.23 -5.34 -9.49
CA ARG A 17 -4.60 -5.45 -8.99
C ARG A 17 -5.03 -6.91 -8.84
N GLN A 18 -4.77 -7.75 -9.84
CA GLN A 18 -5.11 -9.18 -9.79
C GLN A 18 -4.36 -9.90 -8.66
N ILE A 19 -3.07 -9.61 -8.48
CA ILE A 19 -2.26 -10.17 -7.38
C ILE A 19 -2.87 -9.77 -6.03
N ARG A 20 -3.22 -8.50 -5.81
CA ARG A 20 -3.86 -8.07 -4.56
C ARG A 20 -5.17 -8.80 -4.30
N LEU A 21 -6.02 -8.95 -5.32
CA LEU A 21 -7.29 -9.65 -5.18
C LEU A 21 -7.08 -11.12 -4.76
N GLN A 22 -6.08 -11.79 -5.32
CA GLN A 22 -5.71 -13.16 -4.92
C GLN A 22 -5.24 -13.21 -3.46
N VAL A 23 -4.41 -12.25 -3.04
CA VAL A 23 -3.92 -12.18 -1.66
C VAL A 23 -5.06 -11.92 -0.67
N TYR A 24 -5.99 -11.01 -0.96
CA TYR A 24 -7.17 -10.79 -0.13
C TYR A 24 -8.05 -12.04 -0.03
N ALA A 25 -8.31 -12.71 -1.16
CA ALA A 25 -9.11 -13.93 -1.18
C ALA A 25 -8.47 -15.05 -0.34
N GLU A 26 -7.14 -15.15 -0.34
CA GLU A 26 -6.43 -16.14 0.48
C GLU A 26 -6.45 -15.77 1.96
N ILE A 27 -6.33 -14.48 2.31
CA ILE A 27 -6.55 -14.02 3.69
C ILE A 27 -7.96 -14.40 4.16
N ASP A 28 -9.01 -14.10 3.38
CA ASP A 28 -10.40 -14.45 3.72
C ASP A 28 -10.59 -15.95 3.93
N ARG A 29 -9.89 -16.80 3.14
CA ARG A 29 -9.88 -18.25 3.32
C ARG A 29 -9.21 -18.63 4.64
N LEU A 30 -8.03 -18.10 4.92
CA LEU A 30 -7.25 -18.39 6.12
C LEU A 30 -7.96 -17.94 7.40
N GLU A 31 -8.68 -16.82 7.35
CA GLU A 31 -9.50 -16.33 8.47
C GLU A 31 -10.62 -17.31 8.84
N LYS A 32 -11.24 -17.95 7.85
CA LYS A 32 -12.31 -18.94 8.07
C LYS A 32 -11.84 -20.18 8.81
N ILE A 33 -10.58 -20.58 8.60
CA ILE A 33 -9.94 -21.75 9.23
C ILE A 33 -9.01 -21.38 10.39
N SER A 34 -8.95 -20.10 10.75
CA SER A 34 -8.14 -19.63 11.88
C SER A 34 -8.72 -20.18 13.19
N CYS A 35 -7.85 -20.42 14.18
CA CYS A 35 -8.30 -20.92 15.47
C CYS A 35 -9.12 -19.85 16.22
N ASP A 36 -9.94 -20.28 17.18
CA ASP A 36 -10.88 -19.43 17.91
C ASP A 36 -10.20 -18.20 18.54
N ASN A 37 -8.96 -18.36 19.00
CA ASN A 37 -8.14 -17.26 19.52
C ASN A 37 -7.92 -16.16 18.47
N CYS A 38 -7.60 -16.51 17.21
CA CYS A 38 -7.38 -15.51 16.18
C CYS A 38 -8.69 -14.99 15.56
N ARG A 39 -9.75 -15.80 15.54
CA ARG A 39 -11.06 -15.44 15.01
C ARG A 39 -11.75 -14.31 15.78
N GLY A 40 -11.50 -14.23 17.09
CA GLY A 40 -12.02 -13.18 17.96
C GLY A 40 -11.32 -11.82 17.81
N PHE A 41 -10.05 -11.81 17.40
CA PHE A 41 -9.21 -10.61 17.40
C PHE A 41 -9.34 -9.77 16.12
N LEU A 42 -9.64 -10.40 14.97
CA LEU A 42 -9.83 -9.70 13.68
C LEU A 42 -11.02 -8.71 13.69
N LYS A 43 -11.90 -8.79 14.69
CA LYS A 43 -13.05 -7.89 14.87
C LYS A 43 -12.76 -6.68 15.75
N ILE A 44 -11.65 -6.66 16.48
CA ILE A 44 -11.36 -5.63 17.49
C ILE A 44 -10.08 -4.91 17.07
N THR A 45 -10.19 -3.60 16.93
CA THR A 45 -9.25 -2.60 16.43
C THR A 45 -7.95 -2.44 17.23
N ALA A 46 -7.35 -3.53 17.69
CA ALA A 46 -6.04 -3.50 18.32
C ALA A 46 -4.94 -3.54 17.25
N SER A 47 -3.99 -2.62 17.38
CA SER A 47 -2.74 -2.55 16.60
C SER A 47 -2.17 -3.94 16.33
N ALA A 48 -1.82 -4.20 15.07
CA ALA A 48 -1.32 -5.49 14.58
C ALA A 48 -0.07 -6.02 15.31
N GLU A 49 0.53 -5.23 16.21
CA GLU A 49 1.71 -5.56 16.98
C GLU A 49 1.43 -6.50 18.16
N ASP A 50 0.20 -6.57 18.67
CA ASP A 50 -0.09 -7.25 19.94
C ASP A 50 -0.58 -8.70 19.83
N PHE A 51 -0.96 -9.17 18.63
CA PHE A 51 -1.55 -10.51 18.48
C PHE A 51 -0.64 -11.51 17.73
N LYS A 52 0.24 -12.16 18.48
CA LYS A 52 1.21 -13.17 17.99
C LYS A 52 0.64 -14.60 18.01
N CYS A 53 -0.59 -14.80 17.54
CA CYS A 53 -1.17 -16.13 17.33
C CYS A 53 -0.21 -16.98 16.48
N LYS A 54 0.26 -18.13 16.96
CA LYS A 54 1.24 -18.96 16.24
C LYS A 54 0.61 -20.04 15.35
N CYS A 55 -0.71 -20.03 15.16
CA CYS A 55 -1.35 -21.00 14.27
C CYS A 55 -0.92 -20.78 12.81
N ALA A 56 -0.94 -21.85 12.01
CA ALA A 56 -0.50 -21.80 10.62
C ALA A 56 -1.22 -20.71 9.82
N ALA A 57 -2.54 -20.60 9.98
CA ALA A 57 -3.34 -19.57 9.32
C ALA A 57 -2.90 -18.14 9.69
N ALA A 58 -2.69 -17.85 10.97
CA ALA A 58 -2.26 -16.53 11.42
C ALA A 58 -0.82 -16.18 11.00
N VAL A 59 0.07 -17.17 10.94
CA VAL A 59 1.42 -16.98 10.40
C VAL A 59 1.35 -16.58 8.93
N GLU A 60 0.52 -17.28 8.15
CA GLU A 60 0.41 -17.03 6.71
C GLU A 60 -0.30 -15.71 6.41
N ILE A 61 -1.38 -15.38 7.13
CA ILE A 61 -2.02 -14.06 7.04
C ILE A 61 -1.01 -12.95 7.29
N ARG A 62 -0.17 -13.02 8.33
CA ARG A 62 0.85 -12.00 8.59
C ARG A 62 1.86 -11.85 7.44
N LYS A 63 2.28 -12.96 6.80
CA LYS A 63 3.15 -12.89 5.63
C LYS A 63 2.45 -12.20 4.46
N LEU A 64 1.21 -12.59 4.17
CA LEU A 64 0.40 -12.04 3.08
C LEU A 64 0.12 -10.55 3.28
N THR A 65 -0.26 -10.14 4.49
CA THR A 65 -0.50 -8.74 4.83
C THR A 65 0.78 -7.90 4.74
N LYS A 66 1.95 -8.47 5.09
CA LYS A 66 3.23 -7.81 4.89
C LYS A 66 3.52 -7.59 3.41
N THR A 67 3.23 -8.56 2.55
CA THR A 67 3.33 -8.42 1.09
C THR A 67 2.40 -7.31 0.56
N LEU A 68 1.15 -7.25 1.03
CA LEU A 68 0.20 -6.17 0.68
C LEU A 68 0.68 -4.78 1.13
N SER A 69 1.28 -4.68 2.32
CA SER A 69 1.83 -3.42 2.83
C SER A 69 2.99 -2.90 1.96
N PHE A 70 3.76 -3.79 1.33
CA PHE A 70 4.86 -3.44 0.44
C PHE A 70 4.37 -2.92 -0.93
N GLU A 71 3.23 -3.41 -1.40
CA GLU A 71 2.63 -3.01 -2.69
C GLU A 71 1.86 -1.68 -2.64
N ARG A 72 1.64 -1.08 -1.46
CA ARG A 72 1.11 0.30 -1.35
C ARG A 72 2.16 1.36 -1.68
N ARG A 73 3.41 0.98 -1.98
CA ARG A 73 4.41 1.93 -2.44
C ARG A 73 3.96 2.52 -3.78
N ILE A 74 3.59 3.79 -3.75
CA ILE A 74 3.63 4.65 -4.94
C ILE A 74 4.97 4.35 -5.63
N PRO A 75 5.01 4.24 -6.98
CA PRO A 75 6.25 3.99 -7.70
C PRO A 75 7.38 4.83 -7.10
N ASN A 76 8.55 4.21 -6.87
CA ASN A 76 9.71 4.84 -6.19
C ASN A 76 10.08 6.22 -6.77
N GLU A 77 9.61 6.51 -7.98
CA GLU A 77 9.71 7.80 -8.66
C GLU A 77 8.38 8.58 -8.56
N MET A 78 8.36 9.57 -7.66
CA MET A 78 7.33 10.60 -7.64
C MET A 78 7.47 11.49 -8.89
N THR A 79 6.40 11.61 -9.69
CA THR A 79 6.31 12.58 -10.80
C THR A 79 5.37 13.73 -10.42
N ILE A 80 5.52 14.88 -11.08
CA ILE A 80 4.66 16.06 -10.88
C ILE A 80 3.18 15.71 -11.11
N GLU A 81 2.90 14.90 -12.14
CA GLU A 81 1.54 14.49 -12.49
C GLU A 81 0.90 13.61 -11.41
N ILE A 82 1.68 12.68 -10.83
CA ILE A 82 1.22 11.85 -9.71
C ILE A 82 0.95 12.73 -8.49
N TYR A 83 1.81 13.69 -8.19
CA TYR A 83 1.61 14.64 -7.10
C TYR A 83 0.28 15.39 -7.24
N HIS A 84 -0.02 15.94 -8.41
CA HIS A 84 -1.29 16.63 -8.64
C HIS A 84 -2.51 15.72 -8.49
N GLN A 85 -2.47 14.49 -9.03
CA GLN A 85 -3.56 13.51 -8.85
C GLN A 85 -3.81 13.16 -7.37
N LEU A 86 -2.74 13.08 -6.57
CA LEU A 86 -2.88 12.81 -5.13
C LEU A 86 -3.41 14.02 -4.37
N LYS A 87 -3.03 15.23 -4.78
CA LYS A 87 -3.59 16.47 -4.23
C LYS A 87 -5.07 16.66 -4.58
N GLU A 88 -5.51 16.26 -5.77
CA GLU A 88 -6.93 16.21 -6.16
C GLU A 88 -7.74 15.27 -5.27
N GLN A 89 -7.13 14.18 -4.79
CA GLN A 89 -7.71 13.25 -3.82
C GLN A 89 -7.70 13.78 -2.37
N LYS A 90 -7.31 15.04 -2.16
CA LYS A 90 -7.20 15.71 -0.85
C LYS A 90 -6.23 15.03 0.11
N LEU A 91 -5.22 14.33 -0.40
CA LEU A 91 -4.15 13.78 0.43
C LEU A 91 -3.20 14.90 0.90
N SER A 92 -2.78 14.83 2.15
CA SER A 92 -1.76 15.73 2.68
C SER A 92 -0.37 15.34 2.17
N ASP A 93 0.56 16.30 2.18
CA ASP A 93 1.95 16.03 1.82
C ASP A 93 2.61 14.97 2.71
N SER A 94 2.21 14.87 3.99
CA SER A 94 2.67 13.82 4.89
C SER A 94 2.15 12.44 4.47
N GLN A 95 0.87 12.33 4.10
CA GLN A 95 0.27 11.10 3.59
C GLN A 95 0.88 10.71 2.24
N ILE A 96 1.16 11.67 1.36
CA ILE A 96 1.80 11.44 0.07
C ILE A 96 3.24 10.92 0.26
N ALA A 97 4.01 11.53 1.17
CA ALA A 97 5.38 11.10 1.48
C ALA A 97 5.40 9.70 2.09
N GLU A 98 4.50 9.40 3.02
CA GLU A 98 4.36 8.08 3.65
C GLU A 98 3.97 7.01 2.62
N ASN A 99 2.98 7.29 1.77
CA ASN A 99 2.56 6.37 0.70
C ASN A 99 3.65 6.15 -0.37
N ALA A 100 4.58 7.09 -0.51
CA ALA A 100 5.74 6.98 -1.41
C ALA A 100 7.00 6.40 -0.76
N ASP A 101 6.93 6.02 0.52
CA ASP A 101 8.08 5.56 1.31
C ASP A 101 9.26 6.56 1.27
N TRP A 102 8.94 7.85 1.25
CA TRP A 102 9.91 8.92 1.28
C TRP A 102 9.88 9.58 2.65
N SER A 103 11.06 9.92 3.17
CA SER A 103 11.12 10.84 4.31
C SER A 103 10.51 12.18 3.89
N LEU A 104 9.84 12.86 4.81
CA LEU A 104 9.24 14.17 4.53
C LEU A 104 10.30 15.17 4.03
N SER A 105 11.54 15.05 4.51
CA SER A 105 12.69 15.84 4.03
C SER A 105 13.02 15.56 2.55
N LYS A 106 13.08 14.28 2.14
CA LYS A 106 13.27 13.88 0.74
C LYS A 106 12.14 14.40 -0.15
N PHE A 107 10.89 14.28 0.31
CA PHE A 107 9.72 14.77 -0.41
C PHE A 107 9.71 16.30 -0.57
N ASN A 108 10.01 17.04 0.50
CA ASN A 108 10.12 18.50 0.44
C ASN A 108 11.30 19.00 -0.41
N LYS A 109 12.39 18.23 -0.48
CA LYS A 109 13.48 18.50 -1.42
C LYS A 109 13.01 18.33 -2.87
N TRP A 110 12.37 17.21 -3.18
CA TRP A 110 11.81 16.95 -4.52
C TRP A 110 10.78 18.02 -4.93
N LYS A 111 9.86 18.42 -4.04
CA LYS A 111 8.91 19.51 -4.33
C LYS A 111 9.61 20.81 -4.68
N ARG A 112 10.69 21.16 -3.95
CA ARG A 112 11.50 22.35 -4.23
C ARG A 112 12.19 22.26 -5.59
N GLU A 113 12.79 21.12 -5.91
CA GLU A 113 13.44 20.87 -7.20
C GLU A 113 12.45 20.93 -8.38
N ASN A 114 11.17 20.67 -8.13
CA ASN A 114 10.11 20.69 -9.13
C ASN A 114 9.19 21.93 -9.07
N GLY A 115 9.50 22.94 -8.24
CA GLY A 115 8.73 24.19 -8.16
C GLY A 115 7.35 24.12 -7.46
N LEU A 116 7.10 23.07 -6.66
CA LEU A 116 5.80 22.75 -6.04
C LEU A 116 5.65 23.26 -4.59
N VAL A 117 6.35 24.34 -4.21
CA VAL A 117 6.47 24.77 -2.80
C VAL A 117 5.21 25.48 -2.28
N ASN A 118 4.31 25.93 -3.16
CA ASN A 118 3.15 26.79 -2.83
C ASN A 118 1.77 26.18 -3.19
N ALA A 119 1.63 24.85 -3.32
CA ALA A 119 0.41 24.18 -3.79
C ALA A 119 -0.41 23.46 -2.70
#